data_AF-A0A535WYJ8-F1
#
_entry.id   AF-A0A535WYJ8-F1
#
_cell.length_a   1.000
_cell.length_b   1.000
_cell.length_c   1.000
_cell.angle_alpha   90.00
_cell.angle_beta   90.00
_cell.angle_gamma   90.00
#
_symmetry.space_group_name_H-M   'P 1'
#
loop_
_entity.id
_entity.type
_entity.pdbx_description
1 polymer ?
#
loop_
_entity_poly.entity_id
_entity_poly.type
_entity_poly.pdbx_seq_one_letter_code
_entity_poly.pdbx_strand_id
1 'polypeptide(L)' 'MPVYGYRCSRGHHFEVQQRITEAPLSQCPECGAPVTRVFYPVG' A
#
# COMPACT_ATOMS: atom_id res chain seq x y z
N MET A 1 13.94 -1.85 5.77
CA MET A 1 13.27 -1.64 4.47
C MET A 1 12.20 -0.58 4.68
N PRO A 2 11.95 0.34 3.73
CA PRO A 2 10.87 1.30 3.88
C PRO A 2 9.51 0.61 3.94
N VAL A 3 8.63 1.15 4.76
CA VAL A 3 7.23 0.71 4.85
C VAL A 3 6.40 1.71 4.07
N TYR A 4 5.56 1.20 3.16
CA TYR A 4 4.62 2.01 2.41
C TYR A 4 3.20 1.66 2.84
N GLY A 5 2.42 2.69 3.16
CA GLY A 5 0.99 2.57 3.39
C GLY A 5 0.25 2.41 2.06
N TYR A 6 -0.69 1.47 2.01
CA TYR A 6 -1.60 1.28 0.90
C TYR A 6 -3.04 1.27 1.38
N ARG A 7 -3.93 1.76 0.51
CA ARG A 7 -5.37 1.70 0.71
C ARG A 7 -6.04 1.09 -0.50
N CYS A 8 -6.93 0.13 -0.25
CA CYS A 8 -7.78 -0.46 -1.27
C CYS A 8 -9.07 0.35 -1.46
N SER A 9 -9.67 0.28 -2.66
CA SER A 9 -10.98 0.86 -2.96
C SER A 9 -12.12 0.36 -2.06
N ARG A 10 -11.98 -0.85 -1.48
CA ARG A 10 -12.94 -1.40 -0.51
C ARG A 10 -12.79 -0.87 0.92
N GLY A 11 -11.81 -0.01 1.18
CA GLY A 11 -11.60 0.60 2.48
C GLY A 11 -10.59 -0.12 3.38
N HIS A 12 -9.92 -1.17 2.90
CA HIS A 12 -8.81 -1.80 3.61
C HIS A 12 -7.58 -0.87 3.60
N HIS A 13 -6.96 -0.70 4.76
CA HIS A 13 -5.70 0.01 4.95
C HIS A 13 -4.66 -0.96 5.48
N PHE A 14 -3.50 -1.00 4.84
CA PHE A 14 -2.43 -1.90 5.26
C PHE A 14 -1.06 -1.31 4.92
N GLU A 15 -0.05 -1.78 5.65
CA GLU A 15 1.32 -1.32 5.51
C GLU A 15 2.17 -2.46 4.98
N VAL A 16 2.89 -2.20 3.89
CA VAL A 16 3.76 -3.21 3.27
C VAL A 16 5.20 -2.75 3.36
N GLN A 17 6.04 -3.62 3.90
CA GLN A 17 7.48 -3.47 3.80
C GLN A 17 7.89 -3.74 2.36
N GLN A 18 8.25 -2.69 1.63
CA GLN A 18 8.62 -2.80 0.22
C GLN A 18 10.01 -2.19 0.01
N ARG A 19 10.81 -2.82 -0.84
CA ARG A 19 12.10 -2.25 -1.24
C ARG A 19 11.87 -1.08 -2.20
N ILE A 20 12.73 -0.07 -2.14
CA ILE A 20 12.67 1.08 -3.07
C ILE A 20 12.78 0.63 -4.53
N THR A 21 13.53 -0.44 -4.78
CA THR A 21 13.74 -1.02 -6.12
C THR A 21 12.59 -1.91 -6.59
N GLU A 22 11.61 -2.21 -5.73
CA GLU A 22 10.53 -3.14 -6.02
C GLU A 22 9.30 -2.38 -6.55
N ALA A 23 8.56 -3.01 -7.46
CA ALA A 23 7.40 -2.40 -8.07
C ALA A 23 6.28 -2.18 -7.03
N PRO A 24 5.56 -1.04 -7.07
CA PRO A 24 4.42 -0.81 -6.18
C PRO A 24 3.35 -1.88 -6.35
N LEU A 25 2.69 -2.25 -5.24
CA LEU A 25 1.51 -3.10 -5.31
C LEU A 25 0.38 -2.36 -6.03
N SER A 26 -0.23 -3.05 -6.99
CA SER A 26 -1.41 -2.58 -7.74
C SER A 26 -2.70 -3.25 -7.26
N GLN A 27 -2.61 -4.35 -6.53
CA GLN A 27 -3.73 -5.14 -6.03
C GLN A 27 -3.63 -5.39 -4.53
N CYS A 28 -4.79 -5.45 -3.87
CA CYS A 28 -4.90 -5.77 -2.45
C CYS A 28 -4.71 -7.28 -2.24
N PRO A 29 -3.82 -7.72 -1.34
CA PRO A 29 -3.62 -9.14 -1.06
C PRO A 29 -4.84 -9.79 -0.39
N GLU A 30 -5.73 -9.02 0.24
CA GLU A 30 -6.93 -9.57 0.90
C GLU A 30 -8.12 -9.78 -0.06
N CYS A 31 -8.30 -8.89 -1.03
CA CYS A 31 -9.52 -8.90 -1.86
C CYS A 31 -9.28 -8.77 -3.37
N GLY A 32 -8.03 -8.59 -3.82
CA GLY A 32 -7.66 -8.43 -5.23
C GLY A 32 -8.08 -7.10 -5.87
N ALA A 33 -8.76 -6.22 -5.13
CA ALA A 33 -9.19 -4.93 -5.65
C ALA A 33 -8.01 -3.94 -5.78
N PRO A 34 -8.11 -2.93 -6.67
CA PRO A 34 -7.04 -1.99 -6.91
C PRO A 34 -6.66 -1.20 -5.65
N VAL A 35 -5.36 -0.99 -5.46
CA VAL A 35 -4.81 -0.25 -4.31
C VAL A 35 -4.10 1.02 -4.74
N THR A 36 -4.04 1.97 -3.83
CA THR A 36 -3.35 3.25 -4.02
C THR A 36 -2.39 3.47 -2.86
N ARG A 37 -1.21 4.01 -3.13
CA ARG A 37 -0.27 4.39 -2.07
C ARG A 37 -0.86 5.54 -1.26
N VAL A 38 -0.82 5.39 0.06
CA VAL A 38 -1.21 6.42 1.02
C VAL A 38 0.04 6.88 1.74
N PHE A 39 0.30 8.17 1.64
CA PHE A 39 1.34 8.83 2.43
C PHE A 39 0.66 9.44 3.65
N TYR A 40 1.02 8.97 4.84
CA TYR A 40 0.59 9.61 6.07
C TYR A 40 1.38 10.90 6.24
N PRO A 41 0.73 12.06 6.44
CA PRO A 41 1.45 13.27 6.80
C PRO A 41 2.09 13.04 8.17
N VAL A 42 3.42 13.17 8.24
CA VAL A 42 4.12 13.31 9.51
C VAL A 42 3.90 14.75 9.96
N GLY A 43 3.02 14.94 10.94
CA GLY A 43 2.81 16.20 11.65
C GLY A 43 3.70 16.28 12.87
#